data_AF-A0A5E4Z6L9-F1
#
_entry.id   AF-A0A5E4Z6L9-F1
#
_cell.length_a   1.000
_cell.length_b   1.000
_cell.length_c   1.000
_cell.angle_alpha   90.00
_cell.angle_beta   90.00
_cell.angle_gamma   90.00
#
_symmetry.space_group_name_H-M   'P 1'
#
loop_
_entity.id
_entity.type
_entity.pdbx_description
1 polymer ?
#
loop_
_entity_poly.entity_id
_entity_poly.type
_entity_poly.pdbx_seq_one_letter_code
_entity_poly.pdbx_strand_id
1 'polypeptide(L)'
;MSLSLTLVFDKYMRAQDPVIASNRLRIDGGEKQLWEVVQPITLPLPHGVEWFDEEVGLKHYTTDKYDVPLTWVPAHLLAPHLRSVAQSDWGRAVAAFVLALPAATRVVLWWH
;
A
#
# COMPACT_ATOMS: atom_id res chain seq x y z
N MET A 1 -7.47 6.54 -17.65
CA MET A 1 -6.29 6.14 -16.86
C MET A 1 -6.80 5.19 -15.81
N SER A 2 -6.17 4.03 -15.63
CA SER A 2 -6.63 3.03 -14.66
C SER A 2 -5.78 3.16 -13.39
N LEU A 3 -6.36 3.78 -12.35
CA LEU A 3 -5.78 3.89 -11.01
C LEU A 3 -5.69 2.48 -10.40
N SER A 4 -4.49 1.99 -10.16
CA SER A 4 -4.29 0.72 -9.44
C SER A 4 -3.53 0.94 -8.14
N LEU A 5 -3.83 0.13 -7.13
CA LEU A 5 -3.21 0.25 -5.81
C LEU A 5 -2.29 -0.95 -5.57
N THR A 6 -1.02 -0.65 -5.33
CA THR A 6 -0.03 -1.60 -4.81
C THR A 6 0.16 -1.37 -3.32
N LEU A 7 -0.01 -2.44 -2.54
CA LEU A 7 0.24 -2.47 -1.10
C LEU A 7 1.67 -2.94 -0.87
N VAL A 8 2.47 -2.15 -0.15
CA VAL A 8 3.83 -2.53 0.24
C VAL A 8 3.88 -2.77 1.74
N PHE A 9 4.41 -3.93 2.15
CA PHE A 9 4.36 -4.38 3.54
C PHE A 9 5.69 -4.14 4.24
N ASP A 10 5.68 -3.30 5.26
CA ASP A 10 6.85 -3.09 6.11
C ASP A 10 6.90 -4.12 7.24
N LYS A 11 7.62 -5.21 6.97
CA LYS A 11 7.84 -6.30 7.93
C LYS A 11 8.75 -5.90 9.11
N TYR A 12 9.66 -4.95 8.91
CA TYR A 12 10.73 -4.65 9.86
C TYR A 12 10.48 -3.41 10.70
N MET A 13 9.47 -2.60 10.35
CA MET A 13 9.02 -1.43 11.11
C MET A 13 10.16 -0.47 11.48
N ARG A 14 11.09 -0.25 10.55
CA ARG A 14 12.23 0.65 10.77
C ARG A 14 11.72 2.08 10.84
N ALA A 15 11.75 2.68 12.03
CA ALA A 15 11.08 3.95 12.27
C ALA A 15 11.65 5.13 11.45
N GLN A 16 12.94 5.09 11.09
CA GLN A 16 13.66 6.20 10.45
C GLN A 16 14.22 5.87 9.06
N ASP A 17 14.03 4.64 8.58
CA ASP A 17 14.51 4.22 7.26
C ASP A 17 13.36 4.18 6.25
N PRO A 18 13.65 4.37 4.95
CA PRO A 18 12.70 4.07 3.90
C PRO A 18 12.17 2.64 3.98
N VAL A 19 10.92 2.44 3.58
CA VAL A 19 10.34 1.09 3.51
C VAL A 19 10.89 0.39 2.27
N ILE A 20 11.49 -0.79 2.43
CA ILE A 20 11.95 -1.60 1.30
C ILE A 20 10.77 -2.33 0.66
N ALA A 21 10.45 -2.03 -0.60
CA ALA A 21 9.34 -2.61 -1.36
C ALA A 21 9.56 -4.06 -1.84
N SER A 22 10.13 -4.89 -0.96
CA SER A 22 10.42 -6.31 -1.23
C SER A 22 9.16 -7.19 -1.26
N ASN A 23 8.14 -6.83 -0.47
CA ASN A 23 6.87 -7.55 -0.42
C ASN A 23 5.75 -6.61 -0.85
N ARG A 24 5.17 -6.89 -2.02
CA ARG A 24 4.10 -6.07 -2.60
C ARG A 24 2.98 -6.91 -3.16
N LEU A 25 1.74 -6.46 -2.97
CA LEU A 25 0.56 -7.06 -3.56
C LEU A 25 -0.28 -5.98 -4.21
N ARG A 26 -0.69 -6.21 -5.46
CA ARG A 26 -1.65 -5.35 -6.13
C ARG A 26 -3.06 -5.75 -5.70
N ILE A 27 -3.92 -4.78 -5.41
CA ILE A 27 -5.35 -5.02 -5.23
C ILE A 27 -6.11 -4.55 -6.47
N ASP A 28 -7.04 -5.38 -6.91
CA ASP A 28 -7.96 -5.05 -8.00
C ASP A 28 -9.30 -4.59 -7.40
N GLY A 29 -9.89 -3.55 -7.96
CA GLY A 29 -11.18 -3.04 -7.50
C GLY A 29 -11.59 -1.73 -8.17
N GLY A 30 -12.78 -1.25 -7.82
CA GLY A 30 -13.28 0.05 -8.26
C GLY A 30 -12.38 1.16 -7.75
N GLU A 31 -11.57 1.70 -8.65
CA GLU A 31 -10.52 2.70 -8.43
C GLU A 31 -10.91 3.83 -7.48
N LYS A 32 -12.04 4.48 -7.81
CA LYS A 32 -12.60 5.58 -7.03
C LYS A 32 -13.03 5.14 -5.64
N GLN A 33 -13.64 3.95 -5.53
CA GLN A 33 -14.13 3.41 -4.27
C GLN A 33 -12.97 3.06 -3.34
N LEU A 34 -11.90 2.45 -3.87
CA LEU A 34 -10.67 2.16 -3.13
C LEU A 34 -10.06 3.45 -2.58
N TRP A 35 -9.94 4.49 -3.40
CA TRP A 35 -9.43 5.78 -2.95
C TRP A 35 -10.30 6.38 -1.84
N GLU A 36 -11.62 6.45 -2.04
CA GLU A 36 -12.57 7.04 -1.08
C GLU A 36 -12.58 6.34 0.28
N VAL A 37 -12.45 5.01 0.31
CA VAL A 37 -12.48 4.26 1.58
C VAL A 37 -11.13 4.23 2.28
N VAL A 38 -10.02 4.28 1.54
CA VAL A 38 -8.67 4.14 2.12
C VAL A 38 -8.08 5.50 2.46
N GLN A 39 -8.21 6.52 1.60
CA GLN A 39 -7.53 7.81 1.78
C GLN A 39 -7.78 8.49 3.16
N PRO A 40 -9.00 8.47 3.73
CA PRO A 40 -9.28 9.12 5.00
C PRO A 40 -8.56 8.52 6.22
N ILE A 41 -8.09 7.26 6.12
CA ILE A 41 -7.44 6.55 7.24
C ILE A 41 -5.91 6.53 7.11
N THR A 42 -5.35 7.27 6.14
CA THR A 42 -3.93 7.25 5.83
C THR A 42 -3.09 8.18 6.69
N LEU A 43 -1.84 7.80 6.90
CA LEU A 43 -0.83 8.56 7.59
C LEU A 43 0.33 8.88 6.63
N PRO A 44 0.98 10.05 6.74
CA PRO A 44 2.13 10.38 5.90
C PRO A 44 3.30 9.41 6.06
N LEU A 45 4.00 9.12 4.95
CA LEU A 45 5.25 8.35 4.94
C LEU A 45 6.45 9.23 4.53
N PRO A 46 7.01 10.05 5.44
CA PRO A 46 8.02 11.06 5.08
C PRO A 46 9.34 10.46 4.57
N HIS A 47 9.71 9.26 5.05
CA HIS A 47 10.94 8.58 4.64
C HIS A 47 10.77 7.80 3.32
N GLY A 48 9.55 7.73 2.78
CA GLY A 48 9.29 7.11 1.49
C GLY A 48 9.56 5.60 1.44
N VAL A 49 9.77 5.13 0.22
CA VAL A 49 9.94 3.72 -0.15
C VAL A 49 11.16 3.57 -1.03
N GLU A 50 11.94 2.51 -0.77
CA GLU A 50 12.97 2.03 -1.68
C GLU A 50 12.40 0.93 -2.57
N TRP A 51 12.47 1.14 -3.89
CA TRP A 51 11.90 0.25 -4.89
C TRP A 51 12.98 -0.17 -5.87
N PHE A 52 13.13 -1.48 -6.06
CA PHE A 52 14.09 -2.01 -7.02
C PHE A 52 13.50 -1.99 -8.43
N ASP A 53 14.19 -1.30 -9.32
CA ASP A 53 13.95 -1.25 -10.75
C ASP A 53 15.08 -2.02 -11.47
N GLU A 54 14.74 -2.82 -12.47
CA GLU A 54 15.70 -3.70 -13.14
C GLU A 54 16.74 -2.93 -13.96
N GLU A 55 16.38 -1.76 -14.50
CA GLU A 55 17.26 -0.98 -15.39
C GLU A 55 18.19 -0.05 -14.61
N VAL A 56 17.73 0.45 -13.47
CA VAL A 56 18.37 1.55 -12.72
C VAL A 56 18.66 1.21 -11.27
N GLY A 57 18.32 -0.01 -10.83
CA GLY A 57 18.60 -0.50 -9.49
C GLY A 57 17.65 0.06 -8.44
N LEU A 58 18.14 0.17 -7.21
CA LEU A 58 17.34 0.64 -6.08
C LEU A 58 17.11 2.16 -6.17
N LYS A 59 15.84 2.57 -6.25
CA LYS A 59 15.43 3.97 -6.27
C LYS A 59 14.60 4.32 -5.05
N HIS A 60 14.78 5.54 -4.58
CA HIS A 60 14.01 6.11 -3.48
C HIS A 60 12.85 6.96 -4.01
N TYR A 61 11.68 6.77 -3.43
CA TYR A 61 10.45 7.47 -3.80
C TYR A 61 9.76 8.02 -2.57
N THR A 62 9.34 9.28 -2.64
CA THR A 62 8.51 9.94 -1.62
C THR A 62 7.10 10.23 -2.13
N THR A 63 6.88 10.09 -3.43
CA THR A 63 5.59 10.26 -4.11
C THR A 63 5.26 9.02 -4.95
N ASP A 64 3.98 8.83 -5.23
CA ASP A 64 3.52 7.85 -6.20
C ASP A 64 3.63 8.37 -7.65
N LYS A 65 3.08 7.63 -8.61
CA LYS A 65 3.15 7.96 -10.05
C LYS A 65 2.35 9.23 -10.42
N TYR A 66 1.46 9.68 -9.55
CA TYR A 66 0.62 10.86 -9.73
C TYR A 66 1.17 12.08 -8.98
N ASP A 67 2.43 12.02 -8.52
CA ASP A 67 3.09 13.04 -7.70
C ASP A 67 2.38 13.28 -6.34
N VAL A 68 1.59 12.32 -5.87
CA VAL A 68 0.96 12.40 -4.55
C VAL A 68 1.92 11.84 -3.49
N PRO A 69 2.10 12.51 -2.33
CA PRO A 69 2.94 11.99 -1.25
C PRO A 69 2.53 10.59 -0.81
N LEU A 70 3.52 9.71 -0.61
CA LEU A 70 3.27 8.36 -0.15
C LEU A 70 2.67 8.35 1.26
N THR A 71 1.72 7.45 1.46
CA THR A 71 1.02 7.28 2.73
C THR A 71 1.01 5.82 3.16
N TRP A 72 0.70 5.58 4.43
CA TRP A 72 0.62 4.24 4.99
C TRP A 72 -0.54 4.12 5.98
N VAL A 73 -0.96 2.88 6.23
CA VAL A 73 -2.03 2.52 7.17
C VAL A 73 -1.63 1.27 7.95
N PRO A 74 -1.91 1.17 9.27
CA PRO A 74 -1.80 -0.09 9.99
C PRO A 74 -2.71 -1.17 9.39
N ALA A 75 -2.22 -2.41 9.27
CA ALA A 75 -2.95 -3.51 8.65
C ALA A 75 -4.37 -3.73 9.24
N HIS A 76 -4.52 -3.64 10.56
CA HIS A 76 -5.82 -3.81 11.23
C HIS A 76 -6.85 -2.73 10.88
N LEU A 77 -6.42 -1.50 10.56
CA LEU A 77 -7.30 -0.43 10.10
C LEU A 77 -7.60 -0.55 8.61
N LEU A 78 -6.65 -1.05 7.82
CA LEU A 78 -6.80 -1.19 6.38
C LEU A 78 -7.74 -2.34 5.99
N ALA A 79 -7.59 -3.51 6.63
CA ALA A 79 -8.28 -4.73 6.21
C ALA A 79 -9.82 -4.61 6.10
N PRO A 80 -10.54 -3.99 7.06
CA PRO A 80 -11.99 -3.82 6.95
C PRO A 80 -12.43 -3.00 5.73
N HIS A 81 -11.64 -1.96 5.39
CA HIS A 81 -11.90 -1.08 4.26
C HIS A 81 -11.65 -1.79 2.93
N LEU A 82 -10.60 -2.61 2.83
CA LEU A 82 -10.36 -3.40 1.63
C LEU A 82 -11.47 -4.45 1.43
N ARG A 83 -11.95 -5.09 2.51
CA ARG A 83 -13.03 -6.07 2.43
C ARG A 83 -14.35 -5.50 1.93
N SER A 84 -14.65 -4.22 2.21
CA SER A 84 -15.92 -3.61 1.78
C SER A 84 -15.96 -3.28 0.28
N VAL A 85 -14.80 -3.16 -0.37
CA VAL A 85 -14.69 -2.79 -1.80
C VAL A 85 -14.08 -3.88 -2.70
N ALA A 86 -13.55 -4.97 -2.11
CA ALA A 86 -12.98 -6.08 -2.85
C ALA A 86 -14.05 -6.90 -3.61
N GLN A 87 -14.12 -6.72 -4.93
CA GLN A 87 -15.12 -7.39 -5.78
C GLN A 87 -14.62 -8.70 -6.39
N SER A 88 -13.32 -8.83 -6.65
CA SER A 88 -12.71 -10.03 -7.24
C SER A 88 -12.24 -11.03 -6.18
N ASP A 89 -12.07 -12.30 -6.56
CA ASP A 89 -11.47 -13.32 -5.69
C ASP A 89 -10.05 -12.92 -5.26
N TRP A 90 -9.29 -12.32 -6.18
CA TRP A 90 -7.96 -11.79 -5.89
C TRP A 90 -8.01 -10.66 -4.85
N GLY A 91 -8.88 -9.66 -5.03
CA GLY A 91 -9.04 -8.58 -4.06
C GLY A 91 -9.47 -9.07 -2.68
N ARG A 92 -10.36 -10.08 -2.63
CA ARG A 92 -10.76 -10.74 -1.38
C ARG A 92 -9.59 -11.46 -0.71
N ALA A 93 -8.75 -12.16 -1.49
CA ALA A 93 -7.56 -12.83 -0.98
C ALA A 93 -6.53 -11.83 -0.42
N VAL A 94 -6.30 -10.71 -1.11
CA VAL A 94 -5.44 -9.63 -0.61
C VAL A 94 -6.00 -9.06 0.70
N ALA A 95 -7.29 -8.76 0.76
CA ALA A 95 -7.91 -8.25 1.98
C ALA A 95 -7.81 -9.24 3.16
N ALA A 96 -7.97 -10.55 2.90
CA ALA A 96 -7.77 -11.60 3.89
C ALA A 96 -6.31 -11.72 4.34
N PHE A 97 -5.36 -11.59 3.42
CA PHE A 97 -3.93 -11.56 3.74
C PHE A 97 -3.60 -10.37 4.66
N VAL A 98 -4.08 -9.17 4.33
CA VAL A 98 -3.86 -7.97 5.16
C VAL A 98 -4.46 -8.16 6.55
N LEU A 99 -5.63 -8.80 6.66
CA LEU A 99 -6.27 -9.11 7.94
C LEU A 99 -5.44 -10.07 8.80
N ALA A 100 -4.69 -10.98 8.17
CA ALA A 100 -3.88 -11.98 8.86
C ALA A 100 -2.50 -11.47 9.30
N LEU A 101 -2.08 -10.28 8.85
CA LEU A 101 -0.83 -9.65 9.27
C LEU A 101 -0.89 -9.25 10.76
N PRO A 102 0.27 -9.11 11.43
CA PRO A 102 0.33 -8.43 12.72
C PRO A 102 -0.36 -7.07 12.64
N ALA A 103 -1.22 -6.77 13.63
CA ALA A 103 -2.10 -5.59 13.57
C ALA A 103 -1.36 -4.27 13.29
N ALA A 104 -0.16 -4.12 13.85
CA ALA A 104 0.66 -2.93 13.74
C ALA A 104 1.48 -2.85 12.43
N THR A 105 1.48 -3.87 11.58
CA THR A 105 2.24 -3.85 10.32
C THR A 105 1.83 -2.63 9.48
N ARG A 106 2.83 -1.83 9.09
CA ARG A 106 2.60 -0.67 8.23
C ARG A 106 2.41 -1.16 6.80
N VAL A 107 1.29 -0.80 6.19
CA VAL A 107 0.99 -1.06 4.79
C VAL A 107 1.05 0.26 4.05
N VAL A 108 2.08 0.43 3.21
CA VAL A 108 2.24 1.62 2.37
C VAL A 108 1.33 1.48 1.15
N LEU A 109 0.71 2.59 0.77
CA LEU A 109 -0.23 2.68 -0.33
C LEU A 109 0.47 3.36 -1.51
N TRP A 110 0.55 2.63 -2.62
CA TRP A 110 1.18 3.13 -3.83
C TRP A 110 0.20 3.11 -4.99
N TRP A 111 -0.15 4.28 -5.51
CA TRP A 111 -1.08 4.42 -6.62
C TRP A 111 -0.36 4.50 -7.97
N HIS A 112 -0.90 3.84 -9.00
CA HIS A 112 -0.31 3.73 -10.36
C HIS A 112 -1.29 4.04 -11.47
#